data_AF-A0A9P9K4I1-F1
#
_entry.id   AF-A0A9P9K4I1-F1
#
_cell.length_a   1.000
_cell.length_b   1.000
_cell.length_c   1.000
_cell.angle_alpha   90.00
_cell.angle_beta   90.00
_cell.angle_gamma   90.00
#
_symmetry.space_group_name_H-M   'P 1'
#
loop_
_entity.id
_entity.type
_entity.pdbx_description
1 polymer ?
#
loop_
_entity_poly.entity_id
_entity_poly.type
_entity_poly.pdbx_seq_one_letter_code
_entity_poly.pdbx_strand_id
1 'polypeptide(L)'
;MFDLPSPMRIFLSRNSRRLRRSIRLQWTVWPLSRLRSRLLCPTRTRTSPTLPKSDDKSSLLRPTRFDRSRLAERTPVLLSSTKSSASMSKSEAESMSKRLRRLVDEKKALSDISSLRKMRKNFGQLEDSQKQIDDLRAKIKEIKDSMDDPEQKALSEQYNKIQAEIDAIKAEQDEAYKGISSLRDERSKLQAEQQEKYTAIRKLKDDYYGQKKAYQAYDREARERYREKQRAEQERYHQERKKAEAERRLGDASDPAYLDEIRRANSLLQFLDPNHKVEKGPLMADTGLGAQAQRSVDESGLKGTKLLRKEDRDEEYAPAVKKGKKGKKTAHGGSSNKFNVPPAVVEDCAAMGIDPPMSAADIPAVAEKVRAKLDFWKNDQEAQTQRNIEKAKKEIAELEAAEANGDKVEQTTADLKETSIADKQES
;
A
#
# COMPACT_ATOMS: atom_id res chain seq x y z
N MET A 1 -16.80 -12.19 48.13
CA MET A 1 -16.99 -10.85 48.74
C MET A 1 -16.25 -9.82 47.91
N PHE A 2 -16.99 -9.07 47.10
CA PHE A 2 -16.80 -7.65 46.75
C PHE A 2 -17.79 -7.34 45.63
N ASP A 3 -19.04 -7.11 46.03
CA ASP A 3 -20.12 -6.70 45.14
C ASP A 3 -19.96 -5.23 44.74
N LEU A 4 -20.21 -4.93 43.46
CA LEU A 4 -20.38 -3.57 42.95
C LEU A 4 -21.69 -3.49 42.14
N PRO A 5 -22.43 -2.36 42.22
CA PRO A 5 -23.88 -2.38 42.04
C PRO A 5 -24.39 -2.40 40.58
N SER A 6 -25.66 -2.80 40.44
CA SER A 6 -26.28 -3.21 39.18
C SER A 6 -26.90 -2.17 38.20
N PRO A 7 -26.91 -0.83 38.39
CA PRO A 7 -27.70 0.03 37.50
C PRO A 7 -27.11 0.26 36.09
N MET A 8 -25.80 0.04 35.87
CA MET A 8 -25.16 0.39 34.59
C MET A 8 -25.29 -0.65 33.46
N ARG A 9 -25.68 -1.91 33.73
CA ARG A 9 -25.85 -2.92 32.66
C ARG A 9 -27.09 -2.72 31.77
N ILE A 10 -28.04 -1.87 32.18
CA ILE A 10 -29.30 -1.66 31.45
C ILE A 10 -29.20 -0.56 30.37
N PHE A 11 -28.27 0.40 30.52
CA PHE A 11 -28.21 1.57 29.64
C PHE A 11 -27.61 1.28 28.24
N LEU A 12 -26.67 0.33 28.15
CA LEU A 12 -26.02 -0.06 26.88
C LEU A 12 -26.90 -0.95 25.97
N SER A 13 -27.97 -1.55 26.49
CA SER A 13 -28.90 -2.40 25.72
C SER A 13 -29.91 -1.60 24.91
N ARG A 14 -30.39 -0.44 25.42
CA ARG A 14 -31.44 0.35 24.77
C ARG A 14 -30.96 1.23 23.61
N ASN A 15 -29.69 1.68 23.63
CA ASN A 15 -29.21 2.65 22.63
C ASN A 15 -28.86 2.02 21.27
N SER A 16 -28.50 0.73 21.23
CA SER A 16 -28.11 0.00 20.01
C SER A 16 -29.27 -0.27 19.04
N ARG A 17 -30.53 -0.28 19.53
CA ARG A 17 -31.73 -0.47 18.69
C ARG A 17 -32.24 0.81 18.03
N ARG A 18 -31.91 2.01 18.56
CA ARG A 18 -32.36 3.29 17.99
C ARG A 18 -31.52 3.71 16.77
N LEU A 19 -30.20 3.51 16.79
CA LEU A 19 -29.34 3.81 15.63
C LEU A 19 -29.68 2.96 14.39
N ARG A 20 -30.00 1.66 14.55
CA ARG A 20 -30.30 0.77 13.42
C ARG A 20 -31.62 1.09 12.69
N ARG A 21 -32.53 1.85 13.31
CA ARG A 21 -33.76 2.34 12.63
C ARG A 21 -33.53 3.66 11.86
N SER A 22 -32.59 4.50 12.27
CA SER A 22 -32.32 5.77 11.58
C SER A 22 -31.61 5.59 10.23
N ILE A 23 -30.78 4.56 10.09
CA ILE A 23 -30.01 4.29 8.86
C ILE A 23 -30.89 3.69 7.75
N ARG A 24 -32.02 3.07 8.09
CA ARG A 24 -32.92 2.41 7.12
C ARG A 24 -34.04 3.31 6.55
N LEU A 25 -34.04 4.61 6.87
CA LEU A 25 -35.08 5.58 6.49
C LEU A 25 -34.55 6.78 5.67
N GLN A 26 -33.27 6.79 5.29
CA GLN A 26 -32.66 7.83 4.44
C GLN A 26 -32.33 7.38 3.01
N TRP A 27 -32.74 6.18 2.60
CA TRP A 27 -32.41 5.60 1.28
C TRP A 27 -33.58 5.52 0.30
N THR A 28 -34.70 6.19 0.59
CA THR A 28 -35.88 6.25 -0.27
C THR A 28 -36.46 7.66 -0.27
N VAL A 29 -35.83 8.59 -1.01
CA VAL A 29 -36.37 9.79 -1.69
C VAL A 29 -35.16 10.60 -2.20
N TRP A 30 -34.75 10.35 -3.45
CA TRP A 30 -34.21 11.33 -4.43
C TRP A 30 -33.61 10.63 -5.66
N PRO A 31 -34.37 10.59 -6.77
CA PRO A 31 -33.78 10.58 -8.09
C PRO A 31 -34.46 11.63 -8.98
N LEU A 32 -33.92 12.87 -9.09
CA LEU A 32 -34.20 13.83 -10.19
C LEU A 32 -33.45 15.15 -9.97
N SER A 33 -32.25 15.29 -10.56
CA SER A 33 -31.59 16.59 -10.91
C SER A 33 -30.15 16.40 -11.42
N ARG A 34 -29.97 15.63 -12.50
CA ARG A 34 -28.64 15.44 -13.14
C ARG A 34 -28.57 16.11 -14.52
N LEU A 35 -28.66 17.44 -14.58
CA LEU A 35 -28.56 18.19 -15.83
C LEU A 35 -28.16 19.67 -15.64
N ARG A 36 -26.84 19.94 -15.52
CA ARG A 36 -26.13 21.05 -16.18
C ARG A 36 -24.64 21.11 -15.80
N SER A 37 -23.88 21.83 -16.62
CA SER A 37 -22.53 22.36 -16.33
C SER A 37 -21.36 21.37 -16.27
N ARG A 38 -20.95 20.87 -17.44
CA ARG A 38 -19.53 20.74 -17.79
C ARG A 38 -19.21 21.73 -18.90
N LEU A 39 -18.33 22.69 -18.64
CA LEU A 39 -17.27 23.19 -19.54
C LEU A 39 -16.56 24.41 -18.90
N LEU A 40 -15.29 24.59 -19.28
CA LEU A 40 -14.33 25.66 -18.88
C LEU A 40 -13.75 25.60 -17.45
N CYS A 41 -12.52 25.08 -17.38
CA CYS A 41 -11.48 25.46 -16.43
C CYS A 41 -10.41 26.28 -17.19
N PRO A 42 -9.82 27.32 -16.60
CA PRO A 42 -8.53 27.85 -17.04
C PRO A 42 -7.43 27.65 -15.97
N THR A 43 -6.25 27.19 -16.41
CA THR A 43 -5.04 27.05 -15.58
C THR A 43 -4.09 28.26 -15.72
N ARG A 44 -3.00 28.24 -14.94
CA ARG A 44 -2.29 29.42 -14.40
C ARG A 44 -0.90 29.67 -15.03
N THR A 45 -0.70 30.89 -15.56
CA THR A 45 0.53 31.71 -15.71
C THR A 45 1.90 31.11 -16.08
N ARG A 46 2.49 31.62 -17.19
CA ARG A 46 3.94 31.96 -17.46
C ARG A 46 4.09 32.48 -18.91
N THR A 47 5.03 33.36 -19.35
CA THR A 47 6.12 34.16 -18.73
C THR A 47 6.31 35.49 -19.53
N SER A 48 7.32 36.31 -19.21
CA SER A 48 7.81 37.53 -19.93
C SER A 48 9.09 37.24 -20.76
N PRO A 49 9.86 38.19 -21.39
CA PRO A 49 9.70 39.67 -21.58
C PRO A 49 10.06 40.21 -23.01
N THR A 50 9.93 41.53 -23.28
CA THR A 50 10.98 42.48 -23.83
C THR A 50 10.41 43.84 -24.33
N LEU A 51 11.27 44.87 -24.41
CA LEU A 51 11.01 46.30 -24.70
C LEU A 51 11.03 46.65 -26.22
N PRO A 52 10.58 47.86 -26.63
CA PRO A 52 11.52 48.99 -26.75
C PRO A 52 11.02 50.35 -26.17
N LYS A 53 11.95 51.30 -26.06
CA LYS A 53 11.79 52.75 -25.75
C LYS A 53 11.28 53.50 -27.01
N SER A 54 10.96 54.80 -27.04
CA SER A 54 11.40 55.95 -26.21
C SER A 54 10.47 57.19 -26.31
N ASP A 55 10.72 58.16 -25.42
CA ASP A 55 10.40 59.60 -25.51
C ASP A 55 8.89 60.02 -25.50
N ASP A 56 8.47 61.15 -24.94
CA ASP A 56 9.22 62.37 -24.62
C ASP A 56 8.63 63.21 -23.45
N LYS A 57 9.53 63.86 -22.69
CA LYS A 57 9.39 65.08 -21.86
C LYS A 57 8.11 65.35 -21.03
N SER A 58 8.26 65.23 -19.70
CA SER A 58 7.67 66.21 -18.75
C SER A 58 8.76 67.21 -18.33
N SER A 59 8.44 68.50 -18.26
CA SER A 59 9.38 69.52 -17.76
C SER A 59 8.70 70.56 -16.89
N LEU A 60 9.26 70.68 -15.68
CA LEU A 60 8.94 71.60 -14.61
C LEU A 60 8.99 73.07 -15.06
N LEU A 61 8.09 73.90 -14.55
CA LEU A 61 8.23 75.36 -14.54
C LEU A 61 7.90 75.90 -13.13
N ARG A 62 8.91 76.47 -12.47
CA ARG A 62 8.78 77.34 -11.28
C ARG A 62 9.18 78.79 -11.65
N PRO A 63 8.79 79.81 -10.86
CA PRO A 63 8.76 81.20 -11.30
C PRO A 63 9.94 82.08 -10.85
N THR A 64 10.31 83.06 -11.68
CA THR A 64 11.03 84.33 -11.36
C THR A 64 10.69 85.35 -12.47
N ARG A 65 10.16 86.55 -12.20
CA ARG A 65 10.76 87.82 -11.68
C ARG A 65 11.62 88.60 -12.69
N PHE A 66 11.47 89.94 -12.63
CA PHE A 66 12.07 90.99 -13.47
C PHE A 66 11.55 91.04 -14.93
N ASP A 67 11.37 92.20 -15.58
CA ASP A 67 11.76 93.56 -15.21
C ASP A 67 10.76 94.67 -15.62
N ARG A 68 10.96 95.81 -14.96
CA ARG A 68 10.41 97.14 -15.22
C ARG A 68 10.65 97.62 -16.66
N SER A 69 9.69 98.31 -17.27
CA SER A 69 9.85 99.72 -17.70
C SER A 69 8.70 100.27 -18.57
N ARG A 70 8.43 101.57 -18.38
CA ARG A 70 7.64 102.55 -19.17
C ARG A 70 6.45 103.16 -18.44
N LEU A 71 6.78 103.88 -17.36
CA LEU A 71 6.11 105.16 -17.08
C LEU A 71 6.43 106.11 -18.24
N ALA A 72 5.41 106.56 -18.97
CA ALA A 72 5.56 107.58 -20.01
C ALA A 72 5.49 108.97 -19.36
N GLU A 73 6.58 109.71 -19.44
CA GLU A 73 6.78 111.01 -18.82
C GLU A 73 5.96 112.11 -19.52
N ARG A 74 5.41 113.04 -18.73
CA ARG A 74 5.08 114.40 -19.18
C ARG A 74 5.40 115.41 -18.08
N THR A 75 6.67 115.80 -18.01
CA THR A 75 7.13 116.94 -17.22
C THR A 75 6.76 118.27 -17.90
N PRO A 76 6.46 119.34 -17.14
CA PRO A 76 6.00 120.60 -17.69
C PRO A 76 7.14 121.45 -18.28
N VAL A 77 6.86 122.16 -19.38
CA VAL A 77 7.76 123.17 -19.94
C VAL A 77 7.62 124.47 -19.15
N LEU A 78 8.73 124.96 -18.59
CA LEU A 78 8.82 126.25 -17.92
C LEU A 78 9.68 127.21 -18.73
N LEU A 79 9.11 128.39 -19.00
CA LEU A 79 9.77 129.69 -19.08
C LEU A 79 10.87 129.90 -20.15
N SER A 80 10.60 130.85 -21.05
CA SER A 80 11.64 131.81 -21.46
C SER A 80 11.07 133.22 -21.42
N SER A 81 11.86 134.16 -20.89
CA SER A 81 11.48 135.54 -20.66
C SER A 81 11.98 136.44 -21.78
N THR A 82 11.12 137.24 -22.39
CA THR A 82 11.55 138.43 -23.15
C THR A 82 11.23 139.68 -22.34
N LYS A 83 12.30 140.30 -21.83
CA LYS A 83 12.22 141.65 -21.25
C LYS A 83 11.93 142.63 -22.40
N SER A 84 10.86 143.41 -22.28
CA SER A 84 10.74 144.66 -23.02
C SER A 84 10.55 145.80 -22.04
N SER A 85 11.30 146.88 -22.25
CA SER A 85 11.47 148.00 -21.33
C SER A 85 10.41 149.07 -21.56
N ALA A 86 9.61 149.34 -20.54
CA ALA A 86 8.93 150.62 -20.37
C ALA A 86 8.83 150.94 -18.87
N SER A 87 9.22 152.15 -18.47
CA SER A 87 9.21 152.61 -17.09
C SER A 87 7.78 152.79 -16.57
N MET A 88 7.28 151.82 -15.80
CA MET A 88 6.12 152.03 -14.92
C MET A 88 6.59 152.40 -13.51
N SER A 89 5.82 153.26 -12.83
CA SER A 89 6.13 153.68 -11.46
C SER A 89 6.06 152.50 -10.47
N LYS A 90 6.80 152.56 -9.36
CA LYS A 90 6.74 151.53 -8.29
C LYS A 90 5.31 151.30 -7.80
N SER A 91 4.52 152.36 -7.69
CA SER A 91 3.09 152.34 -7.36
C SER A 91 2.22 151.55 -8.35
N GLU A 92 2.53 151.60 -9.66
CA GLU A 92 1.81 150.82 -10.68
C GLU A 92 2.23 149.36 -10.68
N ALA A 93 3.50 149.05 -10.40
CA ALA A 93 3.95 147.68 -10.18
C ALA A 93 3.34 147.06 -8.90
N GLU A 94 3.19 147.85 -7.84
CA GLU A 94 2.51 147.44 -6.60
C GLU A 94 1.00 147.26 -6.79
N SER A 95 0.33 148.16 -7.53
CA SER A 95 -1.10 148.03 -7.82
C SER A 95 -1.39 146.85 -8.76
N MET A 96 -0.59 146.66 -9.81
CA MET A 96 -0.70 145.51 -10.72
C MET A 96 -0.35 144.21 -10.03
N SER A 97 0.67 144.14 -9.18
CA SER A 97 0.96 142.94 -8.40
C SER A 97 -0.08 142.66 -7.31
N LYS A 98 -0.76 143.67 -6.76
CA LYS A 98 -1.90 143.50 -5.84
C LYS A 98 -3.14 142.99 -6.60
N ARG A 99 -3.39 143.48 -7.82
CA ARG A 99 -4.43 142.97 -8.73
C ARG A 99 -4.14 141.54 -9.19
N LEU A 100 -2.91 141.22 -9.56
CA LEU A 100 -2.47 139.87 -9.93
C LEU A 100 -2.54 138.89 -8.75
N ARG A 101 -2.16 139.31 -7.54
CA ARG A 101 -2.35 138.49 -6.31
C ARG A 101 -3.82 138.19 -6.06
N ARG A 102 -4.71 139.19 -6.12
CA ARG A 102 -6.16 138.98 -6.04
C ARG A 102 -6.69 138.01 -7.10
N LEU A 103 -6.31 138.17 -8.37
CA LEU A 103 -6.69 137.24 -9.46
C LEU A 103 -6.10 135.83 -9.27
N VAL A 104 -4.94 135.69 -8.63
CA VAL A 104 -4.37 134.39 -8.25
C VAL A 104 -5.14 133.76 -7.09
N ASP A 105 -5.53 134.55 -6.09
CA ASP A 105 -6.29 134.06 -4.93
C ASP A 105 -7.75 133.74 -5.29
N GLU A 106 -8.37 134.49 -6.20
CA GLU A 106 -9.66 134.15 -6.83
C GLU A 106 -9.56 132.85 -7.66
N LYS A 107 -8.47 132.65 -8.41
CA LYS A 107 -8.22 131.39 -9.13
C LYS A 107 -7.99 130.21 -8.18
N LYS A 108 -7.30 130.41 -7.05
CA LYS A 108 -7.19 129.40 -5.99
C LYS A 108 -8.56 129.09 -5.38
N ALA A 109 -9.34 130.11 -5.01
CA ALA A 109 -10.70 129.92 -4.49
C ALA A 109 -11.59 129.15 -5.50
N LEU A 110 -11.46 129.41 -6.80
CA LEU A 110 -12.17 128.66 -7.84
C LEU A 110 -11.64 127.22 -8.01
N SER A 111 -10.32 126.97 -7.90
CA SER A 111 -9.79 125.60 -7.87
C SER A 111 -10.22 124.84 -6.62
N ASP A 112 -10.31 125.53 -5.49
CA ASP A 112 -10.70 124.96 -4.20
C ASP A 112 -12.19 124.62 -4.22
N ILE A 113 -13.06 125.53 -4.70
CA ILE A 113 -14.49 125.24 -4.95
C ILE A 113 -14.66 124.06 -5.94
N SER A 114 -13.83 123.98 -6.99
CA SER A 114 -13.83 122.83 -7.91
C SER A 114 -13.42 121.53 -7.20
N SER A 115 -12.40 121.58 -6.34
CA SER A 115 -11.94 120.45 -5.55
C SER A 115 -13.00 119.99 -4.55
N LEU A 116 -13.65 120.91 -3.84
CA LEU A 116 -14.73 120.64 -2.88
C LEU A 116 -15.96 120.06 -3.58
N ARG A 117 -16.29 120.52 -4.80
CA ARG A 117 -17.35 119.91 -5.63
C ARG A 117 -17.00 118.47 -6.05
N LYS A 118 -15.73 118.17 -6.34
CA LYS A 118 -15.27 116.79 -6.62
C LYS A 118 -15.32 115.93 -5.35
N MET A 119 -14.85 116.44 -4.20
CA MET A 119 -14.96 115.75 -2.91
C MET A 119 -16.42 115.46 -2.55
N ARG A 120 -17.37 116.38 -2.81
CA ARG A 120 -18.81 116.14 -2.62
C ARG A 120 -19.34 114.96 -3.44
N LYS A 121 -18.84 114.75 -4.66
CA LYS A 121 -19.17 113.54 -5.44
C LYS A 121 -18.55 112.28 -4.83
N ASN A 122 -17.32 112.36 -4.33
CA ASN A 122 -16.67 111.25 -3.64
C ASN A 122 -17.41 110.88 -2.34
N PHE A 123 -17.98 111.85 -1.61
CA PHE A 123 -18.82 111.55 -0.43
C PHE A 123 -20.08 110.77 -0.79
N GLY A 124 -20.75 111.07 -1.91
CA GLY A 124 -21.86 110.23 -2.40
C GLY A 124 -21.42 108.80 -2.76
N GLN A 125 -20.23 108.63 -3.35
CA GLN A 125 -19.67 107.30 -3.59
C GLN A 125 -19.27 106.57 -2.30
N LEU A 126 -18.83 107.31 -1.27
CA LEU A 126 -18.56 106.75 0.06
C LEU A 126 -19.87 106.33 0.75
N GLU A 127 -20.94 107.12 0.66
CA GLU A 127 -22.28 106.74 1.13
C GLU A 127 -22.80 105.48 0.42
N ASP A 128 -22.64 105.37 -0.89
CA ASP A 128 -23.03 104.17 -1.64
C ASP A 128 -22.15 102.96 -1.30
N SER A 129 -20.84 103.16 -1.08
CA SER A 129 -19.97 102.09 -0.58
C SER A 129 -20.30 101.67 0.85
N GLN A 130 -20.75 102.61 1.69
CA GLN A 130 -21.18 102.34 3.07
C GLN A 130 -22.48 101.52 3.06
N LYS A 131 -23.46 101.88 2.22
CA LYS A 131 -24.67 101.06 1.99
C LYS A 131 -24.29 99.65 1.54
N GLN A 132 -23.39 99.49 0.57
CA GLN A 132 -22.92 98.18 0.12
C GLN A 132 -22.21 97.38 1.23
N ILE A 133 -21.41 98.04 2.07
CA ILE A 133 -20.76 97.41 3.23
C ILE A 133 -21.81 96.97 4.26
N ASP A 134 -22.83 97.78 4.51
CA ASP A 134 -23.88 97.45 5.47
C ASP A 134 -24.85 96.39 4.93
N ASP A 135 -25.15 96.37 3.64
CA ASP A 135 -25.85 95.28 2.94
C ASP A 135 -25.06 93.97 2.99
N LEU A 136 -23.74 94.02 2.79
CA LEU A 136 -22.86 92.85 2.94
C LEU A 136 -22.77 92.39 4.39
N ARG A 137 -22.75 93.30 5.36
CA ARG A 137 -22.82 92.97 6.79
C ARG A 137 -24.17 92.36 7.17
N ALA A 138 -25.28 92.81 6.57
CA ALA A 138 -26.60 92.20 6.73
C ALA A 138 -26.59 90.76 6.20
N LYS A 139 -26.13 90.54 4.96
CA LYS A 139 -25.99 89.19 4.38
C LYS A 139 -25.05 88.27 5.17
N ILE A 140 -23.94 88.81 5.70
CA ILE A 140 -23.03 88.04 6.57
C ILE A 140 -23.70 87.68 7.91
N LYS A 141 -24.60 88.52 8.43
CA LYS A 141 -25.42 88.16 9.60
C LYS A 141 -26.44 87.10 9.25
N GLU A 142 -27.23 87.28 8.19
CA GLU A 142 -28.22 86.30 7.70
C GLU A 142 -27.59 84.91 7.46
N ILE A 143 -26.39 84.84 6.86
CA ILE A 143 -25.64 83.59 6.65
C ILE A 143 -25.10 83.00 7.95
N LYS A 144 -24.77 83.82 8.96
CA LYS A 144 -24.39 83.33 10.29
C LYS A 144 -25.59 82.81 11.05
N ASP A 145 -26.68 83.58 11.08
CA ASP A 145 -27.90 83.25 11.79
C ASP A 145 -28.50 81.92 11.24
N SER A 146 -28.48 81.71 9.92
CA SER A 146 -28.85 80.43 9.26
C SER A 146 -27.85 79.26 9.41
N MET A 147 -26.67 79.51 9.99
CA MET A 147 -25.72 78.47 10.42
C MET A 147 -25.79 78.25 11.93
N ASP A 148 -26.25 79.26 12.67
CA ASP A 148 -26.46 79.25 14.11
C ASP A 148 -27.83 78.66 14.51
N ASP A 149 -28.68 78.31 13.53
CA ASP A 149 -29.95 77.61 13.69
C ASP A 149 -29.83 76.42 14.66
N PRO A 150 -30.71 76.32 15.69
CA PRO A 150 -30.61 75.29 16.72
C PRO A 150 -30.77 73.88 16.15
N GLU A 151 -31.50 73.73 15.04
CA GLU A 151 -31.66 72.46 14.33
C GLU A 151 -30.35 72.00 13.66
N GLN A 152 -29.58 72.90 13.05
CA GLN A 152 -28.30 72.55 12.42
C GLN A 152 -27.24 72.17 13.47
N LYS A 153 -27.26 72.82 14.64
CA LYS A 153 -26.43 72.44 15.79
C LYS A 153 -26.85 71.08 16.36
N ALA A 154 -28.15 70.84 16.53
CA ALA A 154 -28.67 69.54 16.98
C ALA A 154 -28.32 68.39 15.99
N LEU A 155 -28.41 68.63 14.69
CA LEU A 155 -27.99 67.69 13.65
C LEU A 155 -26.48 67.45 13.66
N SER A 156 -25.67 68.50 13.87
CA SER A 156 -24.21 68.38 14.00
C SER A 156 -23.80 67.60 15.25
N GLU A 157 -24.50 67.79 16.37
CA GLU A 157 -24.32 66.97 17.57
C GLU A 157 -24.73 65.51 17.35
N GLN A 158 -25.85 65.25 16.66
CA GLN A 158 -26.27 63.90 16.30
C GLN A 158 -25.23 63.24 15.38
N TYR A 159 -24.71 63.95 14.39
CA TYR A 159 -23.64 63.47 13.52
C TYR A 159 -22.38 63.09 14.33
N ASN A 160 -21.95 63.97 15.24
CA ASN A 160 -20.78 63.69 16.09
C ASN A 160 -21.01 62.51 17.06
N LYS A 161 -22.24 62.34 17.59
CA LYS A 161 -22.63 61.18 18.42
C LYS A 161 -22.59 59.88 17.60
N ILE A 162 -23.23 59.87 16.42
CA ILE A 162 -23.24 58.74 15.48
C ILE A 162 -21.81 58.40 15.02
N GLN A 163 -20.97 59.39 14.76
CA GLN A 163 -19.58 59.17 14.36
C GLN A 163 -18.77 58.52 15.50
N ALA A 164 -18.94 58.99 16.75
CA ALA A 164 -18.31 58.38 17.92
C ALA A 164 -18.80 56.93 18.17
N GLU A 165 -20.09 56.67 18.00
CA GLU A 165 -20.66 55.31 18.07
C GLU A 165 -20.09 54.40 16.97
N ILE A 166 -19.99 54.89 15.73
CA ILE A 166 -19.39 54.15 14.61
C ILE A 166 -17.91 53.82 14.89
N ASP A 167 -17.14 54.75 15.44
CA ASP A 167 -15.72 54.52 15.72
C ASP A 167 -15.49 53.62 16.94
N ALA A 168 -16.38 53.66 17.94
CA ALA A 168 -16.43 52.68 19.02
C ALA A 168 -16.75 51.26 18.49
N ILE A 169 -17.78 51.12 17.65
CA ILE A 169 -18.15 49.85 17.02
C ILE A 169 -17.00 49.28 16.17
N LYS A 170 -16.26 50.13 15.45
CA LYS A 170 -15.06 49.68 14.71
C LYS A 170 -13.96 49.17 15.64
N ALA A 171 -13.69 49.87 16.75
CA ALA A 171 -12.70 49.43 17.73
C ALA A 171 -13.07 48.07 18.34
N GLU A 172 -14.33 47.87 18.75
CA GLU A 172 -14.84 46.59 19.24
C GLU A 172 -14.74 45.48 18.18
N GLN A 173 -15.06 45.79 16.92
CA GLN A 173 -14.91 44.84 15.81
C GLN A 173 -13.44 44.45 15.59
N ASP A 174 -12.51 45.40 15.59
CA ASP A 174 -11.08 45.12 15.42
C ASP A 174 -10.50 44.27 16.55
N GLU A 175 -10.96 44.47 17.79
CA GLU A 175 -10.60 43.61 18.93
C GLU A 175 -11.19 42.20 18.79
N ALA A 176 -12.47 42.09 18.43
CA ALA A 176 -13.12 40.81 18.16
C ALA A 176 -12.44 40.05 17.01
N TYR A 177 -12.06 40.72 15.92
CA TYR A 177 -11.34 40.11 14.79
C TYR A 177 -9.96 39.58 15.18
N LYS A 178 -9.21 40.30 16.03
CA LYS A 178 -7.93 39.82 16.57
C LYS A 178 -8.11 38.53 17.38
N GLY A 179 -9.10 38.49 18.28
CA GLY A 179 -9.43 37.29 19.06
C GLY A 179 -9.94 36.12 18.20
N ILE A 180 -10.70 36.38 17.14
CA ILE A 180 -11.12 35.35 16.18
C ILE A 180 -9.93 34.80 15.39
N SER A 181 -8.93 35.63 15.06
CA SER A 181 -7.72 35.16 14.37
C SER A 181 -6.92 34.19 15.24
N SER A 182 -6.63 34.54 16.49
CA SER A 182 -5.86 33.66 17.38
C SER A 182 -6.57 32.32 17.62
N LEU A 183 -7.89 32.33 17.84
CA LEU A 183 -8.69 31.11 17.99
C LEU A 183 -8.70 30.23 16.73
N ARG A 184 -8.64 30.82 15.53
CA ARG A 184 -8.51 30.07 14.27
C ARG A 184 -7.11 29.44 14.15
N ASP A 185 -6.07 30.14 14.55
CA ASP A 185 -4.70 29.63 14.54
C ASP A 185 -4.51 28.49 15.55
N GLU A 186 -5.04 28.64 16.77
CA GLU A 186 -5.06 27.59 17.80
C GLU A 186 -5.83 26.36 17.34
N ARG A 187 -7.05 26.54 16.79
CA ARG A 187 -7.81 25.44 16.20
C ARG A 187 -7.02 24.71 15.11
N SER A 188 -6.34 25.46 14.25
CA SER A 188 -5.56 24.90 13.14
C SER A 188 -4.34 24.11 13.64
N LYS A 189 -3.65 24.59 14.67
CA LYS A 189 -2.56 23.88 15.37
C LYS A 189 -3.05 22.59 16.03
N LEU A 190 -4.10 22.66 16.85
CA LEU A 190 -4.68 21.49 17.53
C LEU A 190 -5.21 20.44 16.54
N GLN A 191 -5.78 20.88 15.40
CA GLN A 191 -6.21 19.98 14.33
C GLN A 191 -5.02 19.32 13.62
N ALA A 192 -3.91 20.04 13.39
CA ALA A 192 -2.68 19.45 12.85
C ALA A 192 -2.09 18.41 13.80
N GLU A 193 -1.94 18.75 15.09
CA GLU A 193 -1.47 17.81 16.12
C GLU A 193 -2.37 16.57 16.22
N GLN A 194 -3.69 16.73 16.23
CA GLN A 194 -4.63 15.61 16.23
C GLN A 194 -4.44 14.71 15.00
N GLN A 195 -4.26 15.29 13.82
CA GLN A 195 -4.04 14.54 12.58
C GLN A 195 -2.68 13.83 12.58
N GLU A 196 -1.62 14.43 13.11
CA GLU A 196 -0.31 13.78 13.31
C GLU A 196 -0.41 12.59 14.26
N LYS A 197 -1.03 12.75 15.44
CA LYS A 197 -1.23 11.63 16.38
C LYS A 197 -2.10 10.52 15.76
N TYR A 198 -3.17 10.88 15.05
CA TYR A 198 -4.04 9.90 14.40
C TYR A 198 -3.32 9.13 13.28
N THR A 199 -2.55 9.82 12.44
CA THR A 199 -1.76 9.18 11.37
C THR A 199 -0.62 8.33 11.93
N ALA A 200 0.03 8.73 13.03
CA ALA A 200 1.01 7.91 13.73
C ALA A 200 0.39 6.62 14.32
N ILE A 201 -0.75 6.73 15.02
CA ILE A 201 -1.49 5.57 15.55
C ILE A 201 -1.94 4.64 14.42
N ARG A 202 -2.40 5.20 13.30
CA ARG A 202 -2.79 4.43 12.12
C ARG A 202 -1.61 3.68 11.53
N LYS A 203 -0.48 4.35 11.27
CA LYS A 203 0.75 3.70 10.76
C LYS A 203 1.19 2.54 11.66
N LEU A 204 1.31 2.77 12.98
CA LEU A 204 1.69 1.72 13.93
C LEU A 204 0.76 0.49 13.88
N LYS A 205 -0.54 0.69 13.68
CA LYS A 205 -1.51 -0.41 13.50
C LYS A 205 -1.35 -1.10 12.15
N ASP A 206 -1.29 -0.33 11.06
CA ASP A 206 -1.17 -0.83 9.70
C ASP A 206 0.14 -1.62 9.54
N ASP A 207 1.25 -1.15 10.13
CA ASP A 207 2.55 -1.83 10.19
C ASP A 207 2.49 -3.12 11.03
N TYR A 208 1.92 -3.07 12.25
CA TYR A 208 1.81 -4.25 13.11
C TYR A 208 0.92 -5.35 12.50
N TYR A 209 -0.25 -5.00 11.98
CA TYR A 209 -1.13 -5.96 11.33
C TYR A 209 -0.57 -6.42 9.97
N GLY A 210 0.15 -5.56 9.25
CA GLY A 210 0.89 -5.91 8.05
C GLY A 210 1.98 -6.96 8.31
N GLN A 211 2.84 -6.72 9.30
CA GLN A 211 3.87 -7.68 9.75
C GLN A 211 3.25 -8.99 10.25
N LYS A 212 2.18 -8.91 11.06
CA LYS A 212 1.46 -10.10 11.53
C LYS A 212 0.87 -10.91 10.37
N LYS A 213 0.31 -10.25 9.35
CA LYS A 213 -0.22 -10.92 8.15
C LYS A 213 0.91 -11.55 7.32
N ALA A 214 2.03 -10.86 7.15
CA ALA A 214 3.21 -11.38 6.45
C ALA A 214 3.79 -12.61 7.16
N TYR A 215 3.93 -12.57 8.49
CA TYR A 215 4.34 -13.72 9.30
C TYR A 215 3.36 -14.90 9.15
N GLN A 216 2.04 -14.65 9.21
CA GLN A 216 1.02 -15.69 9.03
C GLN A 216 1.00 -16.29 7.62
N ALA A 217 1.34 -15.51 6.59
CA ALA A 217 1.51 -15.99 5.23
C ALA A 217 2.76 -16.88 5.12
N TYR A 218 3.90 -16.43 5.65
CA TYR A 218 5.14 -17.22 5.70
C TYR A 218 4.96 -18.55 6.44
N ASP A 219 4.33 -18.56 7.62
CA ASP A 219 4.01 -19.78 8.38
C ASP A 219 3.08 -20.72 7.61
N ARG A 220 2.16 -20.18 6.80
CA ARG A 220 1.27 -20.97 5.96
C ARG A 220 2.03 -21.59 4.78
N GLU A 221 2.76 -20.78 4.03
CA GLU A 221 3.60 -21.25 2.91
C GLU A 221 4.62 -22.30 3.36
N ALA A 222 5.24 -22.13 4.53
CA ALA A 222 6.16 -23.12 5.09
C ALA A 222 5.48 -24.46 5.39
N ARG A 223 4.24 -24.43 5.92
CA ARG A 223 3.43 -25.65 6.17
C ARG A 223 2.94 -26.29 4.88
N GLU A 224 2.55 -25.49 3.88
CA GLU A 224 2.13 -25.95 2.56
C GLU A 224 3.29 -26.63 1.84
N ARG A 225 4.47 -25.99 1.76
CA ARG A 225 5.70 -26.59 1.22
C ARG A 225 6.11 -27.88 1.94
N TYR A 226 5.93 -27.98 3.26
CA TYR A 226 6.18 -29.23 3.99
C TYR A 226 5.17 -30.32 3.63
N ARG A 227 3.87 -29.99 3.56
CA ARG A 227 2.81 -30.92 3.13
C ARG A 227 2.95 -31.36 1.67
N GLU A 228 3.40 -30.49 0.79
CA GLU A 228 3.73 -30.81 -0.61
C GLU A 228 4.90 -31.78 -0.70
N LYS A 229 5.99 -31.54 0.04
CA LYS A 229 7.10 -32.49 0.12
C LYS A 229 6.67 -33.84 0.67
N GLN A 230 5.91 -33.87 1.77
CA GLN A 230 5.41 -35.11 2.36
C GLN A 230 4.44 -35.86 1.43
N ARG A 231 3.56 -35.16 0.72
CA ARG A 231 2.68 -35.76 -0.31
C ARG A 231 3.50 -36.34 -1.46
N ALA A 232 4.43 -35.57 -2.03
CA ALA A 232 5.31 -36.04 -3.11
C ALA A 232 6.20 -37.22 -2.68
N GLU A 233 6.72 -37.23 -1.44
CA GLU A 233 7.47 -38.36 -0.88
C GLU A 233 6.59 -39.61 -0.72
N GLN A 234 5.36 -39.46 -0.23
CA GLN A 234 4.40 -40.55 -0.08
C GLN A 234 3.93 -41.08 -1.44
N GLU A 235 3.54 -40.22 -2.37
CA GLU A 235 3.15 -40.55 -3.74
C GLU A 235 4.27 -41.32 -4.44
N ARG A 236 5.53 -40.87 -4.33
CA ARG A 236 6.70 -41.59 -4.84
C ARG A 236 6.88 -42.95 -4.17
N TYR A 237 6.80 -43.04 -2.84
CA TYR A 237 6.90 -44.32 -2.13
C TYR A 237 5.80 -45.30 -2.56
N HIS A 238 4.55 -44.84 -2.71
CA HIS A 238 3.45 -45.66 -3.20
C HIS A 238 3.65 -46.09 -4.65
N GLN A 239 4.11 -45.20 -5.55
CA GLN A 239 4.46 -45.57 -6.92
C GLN A 239 5.62 -46.59 -6.99
N GLU A 240 6.67 -46.41 -6.18
CA GLU A 240 7.81 -47.34 -6.09
C GLU A 240 7.39 -48.70 -5.50
N ARG A 241 6.52 -48.72 -4.48
CA ARG A 241 5.89 -49.95 -3.96
C ARG A 241 5.05 -50.67 -5.02
N LYS A 242 4.17 -49.96 -5.72
CA LYS A 242 3.30 -50.50 -6.77
C LYS A 242 4.11 -51.11 -7.92
N LYS A 243 5.16 -50.41 -8.38
CA LYS A 243 6.11 -50.92 -9.40
C LYS A 243 6.81 -52.19 -8.92
N ALA A 244 7.38 -52.19 -7.72
CA ALA A 244 8.03 -53.37 -7.16
C ALA A 244 7.07 -54.56 -6.99
N GLU A 245 5.80 -54.30 -6.67
CA GLU A 245 4.76 -55.33 -6.60
C GLU A 245 4.33 -55.88 -7.97
N ALA A 246 4.24 -55.03 -9.00
CA ALA A 246 3.98 -55.46 -10.37
C ALA A 246 5.17 -56.24 -10.94
N GLU A 247 6.40 -55.77 -10.71
CA GLU A 247 7.65 -56.47 -11.04
C GLU A 247 7.72 -57.83 -10.34
N ARG A 248 7.35 -57.92 -9.06
CA ARG A 248 7.31 -59.22 -8.35
C ARG A 248 6.26 -60.16 -8.95
N ARG A 249 5.03 -59.70 -9.18
CA ARG A 249 3.98 -60.53 -9.82
C ARG A 249 4.39 -61.01 -11.22
N LEU A 250 5.10 -60.18 -11.99
CA LEU A 250 5.63 -60.56 -13.30
C LEU A 250 6.79 -61.56 -13.18
N GLY A 251 7.68 -61.38 -12.20
CA GLY A 251 8.77 -62.32 -11.88
C GLY A 251 8.25 -63.69 -11.44
N ASP A 252 7.39 -63.71 -10.41
CA ASP A 252 6.70 -64.91 -9.89
C ASP A 252 5.96 -65.67 -11.00
N ALA A 253 5.44 -64.98 -12.03
CA ALA A 253 4.76 -65.58 -13.19
C ALA A 253 5.68 -65.96 -14.36
N SER A 254 6.91 -65.44 -14.38
CA SER A 254 7.94 -65.72 -15.41
C SER A 254 8.84 -66.89 -15.01
N ASP A 255 8.79 -67.34 -13.75
CA ASP A 255 9.35 -68.62 -13.33
C ASP A 255 8.70 -69.77 -14.13
N PRO A 256 9.50 -70.68 -14.74
CA PRO A 256 8.97 -71.78 -15.54
C PRO A 256 7.95 -72.64 -14.78
N ALA A 257 6.81 -72.91 -15.41
CA ALA A 257 5.75 -73.75 -14.85
C ALA A 257 6.27 -75.15 -14.50
N TYR A 258 5.65 -75.78 -13.50
CA TYR A 258 6.00 -77.13 -13.03
C TYR A 258 7.43 -77.31 -12.47
N LEU A 259 8.16 -76.24 -12.13
CA LEU A 259 9.55 -76.35 -11.65
C LEU A 259 9.71 -77.26 -10.44
N ASP A 260 8.84 -77.14 -9.44
CA ASP A 260 8.94 -77.94 -8.22
C ASP A 260 8.42 -79.37 -8.41
N GLU A 261 7.41 -79.55 -9.26
CA GLU A 261 6.93 -80.86 -9.73
C GLU A 261 8.05 -81.62 -10.46
N ILE A 262 8.77 -80.93 -11.37
CA ILE A 262 9.92 -81.47 -12.08
C ILE A 262 11.08 -81.77 -11.11
N ARG A 263 11.35 -80.92 -10.10
CA ARG A 263 12.35 -81.19 -9.06
C ARG A 263 12.00 -82.42 -8.22
N ARG A 264 10.74 -82.57 -7.80
CA ARG A 264 10.24 -83.74 -7.05
C ARG A 264 10.27 -85.00 -7.91
N ALA A 265 9.86 -84.93 -9.18
CA ALA A 265 9.92 -86.05 -10.11
C ALA A 265 11.36 -86.54 -10.37
N ASN A 266 12.30 -85.61 -10.56
CA ASN A 266 13.73 -85.94 -10.70
C ASN A 266 14.31 -86.54 -9.41
N SER A 267 13.92 -86.03 -8.24
CA SER A 267 14.35 -86.56 -6.94
C SER A 267 13.80 -87.97 -6.69
N LEU A 268 12.54 -88.20 -7.06
CA LEU A 268 11.90 -89.50 -7.00
C LEU A 268 12.53 -90.50 -7.97
N LEU A 269 12.82 -90.09 -9.22
CA LEU A 269 13.53 -90.94 -10.17
C LEU A 269 14.95 -91.27 -9.71
N GLN A 270 15.67 -90.32 -9.11
CA GLN A 270 17.00 -90.57 -8.54
C GLN A 270 16.97 -91.60 -7.39
N PHE A 271 15.84 -91.73 -6.67
CA PHE A 271 15.63 -92.73 -5.62
C PHE A 271 15.15 -94.09 -6.16
N LEU A 272 14.21 -94.10 -7.12
CA LEU A 272 13.64 -95.32 -7.71
C LEU A 272 14.57 -95.97 -8.76
N ASP A 273 15.37 -95.18 -9.46
CA ASP A 273 16.34 -95.59 -10.48
C ASP A 273 17.67 -94.85 -10.25
N PRO A 274 18.62 -95.44 -9.50
CA PRO A 274 19.92 -94.83 -9.22
C PRO A 274 20.76 -94.49 -10.46
N ASN A 275 20.43 -95.05 -11.65
CA ASN A 275 21.10 -94.72 -12.91
C ASN A 275 20.52 -93.48 -13.60
N HIS A 276 19.38 -92.94 -13.13
CA HIS A 276 18.77 -91.75 -13.70
C HIS A 276 19.60 -90.49 -13.41
N LYS A 277 20.42 -90.10 -14.37
CA LYS A 277 21.20 -88.86 -14.33
C LYS A 277 20.31 -87.69 -14.74
N VAL A 278 20.00 -86.84 -13.77
CA VAL A 278 19.42 -85.52 -14.03
C VAL A 278 20.50 -84.65 -14.69
N GLU A 279 20.26 -84.19 -15.91
CA GLU A 279 21.08 -83.18 -16.59
C GLU A 279 21.05 -81.88 -15.78
N LYS A 280 22.06 -81.69 -14.92
CA LYS A 280 22.22 -80.46 -14.16
C LYS A 280 22.75 -79.40 -15.11
N GLY A 281 21.89 -78.45 -15.48
CA GLY A 281 22.31 -77.25 -16.20
C GLY A 281 23.49 -76.55 -15.49
N PRO A 282 24.35 -75.82 -16.23
CA PRO A 282 25.60 -75.30 -15.68
C PRO A 282 25.35 -74.47 -14.41
N LEU A 283 25.98 -74.85 -13.31
CA LEU A 283 25.94 -74.03 -12.09
C LEU A 283 26.58 -72.68 -12.43
N MET A 284 25.86 -71.61 -12.08
CA MET A 284 26.17 -70.21 -12.37
C MET A 284 27.66 -69.88 -12.25
N ALA A 285 28.22 -69.25 -13.28
CA ALA A 285 29.60 -68.77 -13.27
C ALA A 285 29.85 -67.77 -12.13
N ASP A 286 31.08 -67.74 -11.61
CA ASP A 286 31.49 -66.87 -10.50
C ASP A 286 31.17 -65.40 -10.77
N THR A 287 30.13 -64.87 -10.12
CA THR A 287 29.64 -63.49 -10.32
C THR A 287 30.47 -62.42 -9.61
N GLY A 288 31.77 -62.65 -9.38
CA GLY A 288 32.75 -61.62 -8.97
C GLY A 288 32.52 -60.95 -7.61
N LEU A 289 31.54 -61.39 -6.81
CA LEU A 289 31.14 -60.79 -5.52
C LEU A 289 32.12 -61.09 -4.35
N GLY A 290 33.41 -61.20 -4.64
CA GLY A 290 34.46 -61.29 -3.63
C GLY A 290 34.63 -59.97 -2.90
N ALA A 291 34.48 -59.97 -1.57
CA ALA A 291 34.47 -58.76 -0.75
C ALA A 291 35.81 -57.99 -0.81
N GLN A 292 35.83 -56.89 -1.58
CA GLN A 292 36.91 -55.91 -1.59
C GLN A 292 36.73 -54.91 -0.43
N ALA A 293 37.75 -54.77 0.41
CA ALA A 293 37.71 -53.92 1.59
C ALA A 293 37.79 -52.42 1.21
N GLN A 294 36.64 -51.75 1.11
CA GLN A 294 36.59 -50.32 0.85
C GLN A 294 36.49 -49.51 2.15
N ARG A 295 37.32 -48.45 2.23
CA ARG A 295 37.45 -47.39 3.27
C ARG A 295 38.35 -47.72 4.47
N SER A 296 39.61 -47.33 4.35
CA SER A 296 40.39 -46.84 5.50
C SER A 296 39.91 -45.44 5.89
N VAL A 297 39.89 -45.14 7.20
CA VAL A 297 39.58 -43.80 7.72
C VAL A 297 40.89 -43.13 8.12
N ASP A 298 41.12 -41.92 7.61
CA ASP A 298 42.30 -41.11 7.94
C ASP A 298 42.17 -40.56 9.38
N GLU A 299 43.11 -40.90 10.26
CA GLU A 299 43.05 -40.58 11.68
C GLU A 299 43.53 -39.15 12.03
N SER A 300 44.03 -38.39 11.04
CA SER A 300 44.75 -37.13 11.27
C SER A 300 43.89 -35.92 11.72
N GLY A 301 42.55 -36.02 11.68
CA GLY A 301 41.64 -34.89 11.90
C GLY A 301 40.87 -34.84 13.24
N LEU A 302 40.96 -35.85 14.09
CA LEU A 302 40.06 -36.00 15.26
C LEU A 302 40.62 -35.39 16.55
N LYS A 303 40.19 -34.15 16.89
CA LYS A 303 40.40 -33.55 18.23
C LYS A 303 39.27 -33.93 19.19
N GLY A 304 39.50 -34.98 19.97
CA GLY A 304 38.65 -35.47 21.06
C GLY A 304 39.18 -36.78 21.64
N THR A 305 38.63 -37.26 22.75
CA THR A 305 39.01 -38.58 23.30
C THR A 305 38.56 -39.70 22.36
N LYS A 306 39.53 -40.36 21.70
CA LYS A 306 39.32 -41.54 20.84
C LYS A 306 38.71 -42.67 21.68
N LEU A 307 37.51 -43.14 21.32
CA LEU A 307 37.02 -44.42 21.85
C LEU A 307 37.90 -45.53 21.25
N LEU A 308 38.78 -46.12 22.06
CA LEU A 308 39.54 -47.29 21.64
C LEU A 308 38.61 -48.47 21.34
N ARG A 309 39.06 -49.33 20.43
CA ARG A 309 38.37 -50.57 20.06
C ARG A 309 38.31 -51.48 21.28
N LYS A 310 37.35 -52.41 21.29
CA LYS A 310 37.00 -53.24 22.46
C LYS A 310 38.15 -54.14 22.96
N GLU A 311 39.22 -54.28 22.19
CA GLU A 311 40.43 -55.04 22.52
C GLU A 311 41.47 -54.24 23.31
N ASP A 312 41.47 -52.90 23.25
CA ASP A 312 42.52 -52.02 23.80
C ASP A 312 42.04 -51.21 25.02
N ARG A 313 41.18 -51.77 25.87
CA ARG A 313 40.63 -51.10 27.06
C ARG A 313 40.92 -51.88 28.33
N ASP A 314 41.92 -51.45 29.08
CA ASP A 314 42.47 -52.11 30.29
C ASP A 314 41.56 -52.08 31.54
N GLU A 315 40.24 -52.06 31.37
CA GLU A 315 39.25 -52.13 32.47
C GLU A 315 38.37 -53.38 32.30
N GLU A 316 38.89 -54.53 32.74
CA GLU A 316 38.21 -55.84 32.72
C GLU A 316 37.11 -55.95 33.79
N TYR A 317 36.09 -55.09 33.72
CA TYR A 317 34.96 -55.10 34.65
C TYR A 317 33.82 -56.05 34.21
N ALA A 318 34.11 -57.35 34.04
CA ALA A 318 33.17 -58.48 34.21
C ALA A 318 33.78 -59.84 33.78
N PRO A 319 34.19 -60.72 34.71
CA PRO A 319 34.59 -62.08 34.36
C PRO A 319 33.36 -62.95 33.99
N ALA A 320 33.08 -63.08 32.70
CA ALA A 320 32.01 -63.93 32.19
C ALA A 320 32.37 -65.43 32.27
N VAL A 321 31.82 -66.12 33.26
CA VAL A 321 32.09 -67.54 33.56
C VAL A 321 31.69 -68.47 32.40
N LYS A 322 32.68 -69.19 31.83
CA LYS A 322 32.45 -70.30 30.88
C LYS A 322 31.73 -71.47 31.56
N LYS A 323 30.59 -71.92 31.02
CA LYS A 323 29.89 -73.13 31.51
C LYS A 323 29.57 -74.14 30.40
N GLY A 324 30.27 -75.28 30.45
CA GLY A 324 29.68 -76.62 30.27
C GLY A 324 29.16 -77.04 28.88
N LYS A 325 30.05 -77.65 28.08
CA LYS A 325 29.71 -78.52 26.94
C LYS A 325 28.94 -79.77 27.39
N LYS A 326 27.75 -80.05 26.83
CA LYS A 326 27.13 -81.40 26.87
C LYS A 326 26.39 -81.67 25.56
N GLY A 327 26.92 -82.58 24.73
CA GLY A 327 26.32 -82.94 23.44
C GLY A 327 25.20 -83.96 23.56
N LYS A 328 24.32 -84.00 22.56
CA LYS A 328 23.39 -85.11 22.30
C LYS A 328 23.80 -85.76 20.98
N LYS A 329 24.06 -87.07 21.00
CA LYS A 329 24.46 -87.82 19.80
C LYS A 329 23.29 -88.00 18.85
N THR A 330 23.58 -87.89 17.55
CA THR A 330 22.77 -88.44 16.45
C THR A 330 22.64 -89.95 16.60
N ALA A 331 21.48 -90.50 16.22
CA ALA A 331 21.30 -91.94 15.99
C ALA A 331 20.44 -92.16 14.74
N HIS A 332 21.11 -92.43 13.61
CA HIS A 332 20.50 -93.00 12.41
C HIS A 332 21.17 -94.34 12.13
N GLY A 333 20.37 -95.34 11.72
CA GLY A 333 20.77 -96.71 11.47
C GLY A 333 19.80 -97.70 12.14
N GLY A 334 19.38 -98.80 11.51
CA GLY A 334 19.64 -99.24 10.14
C GLY A 334 18.92 -100.57 9.84
N SER A 335 18.64 -100.82 8.56
CA SER A 335 18.25 -102.10 7.94
C SER A 335 17.45 -103.14 8.74
N SER A 336 16.19 -103.34 8.35
CA SER A 336 15.62 -104.70 8.25
C SER A 336 15.03 -104.86 6.85
N ASN A 337 14.84 -106.10 6.36
CA ASN A 337 14.38 -106.42 4.99
C ASN A 337 12.89 -106.09 4.76
N LYS A 338 12.55 -104.82 4.95
CA LYS A 338 11.24 -104.20 4.71
C LYS A 338 11.50 -103.03 3.80
N PHE A 339 10.74 -102.91 2.72
CA PHE A 339 10.90 -101.85 1.74
C PHE A 339 10.72 -100.49 2.42
N ASN A 340 11.82 -99.75 2.59
CA ASN A 340 11.86 -98.55 3.42
C ASN A 340 11.83 -97.31 2.53
N VAL A 341 10.64 -96.82 2.23
CA VAL A 341 10.42 -95.56 1.52
C VAL A 341 10.58 -94.42 2.52
N PRO A 342 11.54 -93.48 2.34
CA PRO A 342 11.62 -92.29 3.17
C PRO A 342 10.31 -91.50 3.13
N PRO A 343 9.86 -90.86 4.22
CA PRO A 343 8.59 -90.14 4.24
C PRO A 343 8.50 -89.05 3.15
N ALA A 344 9.61 -88.35 2.86
CA ALA A 344 9.70 -87.40 1.75
C ALA A 344 9.37 -88.03 0.37
N VAL A 345 9.77 -89.28 0.13
CA VAL A 345 9.47 -90.01 -1.11
C VAL A 345 7.99 -90.41 -1.17
N VAL A 346 7.37 -90.70 -0.03
CA VAL A 346 5.91 -90.93 0.07
C VAL A 346 5.14 -89.63 -0.21
N GLU A 347 5.61 -88.51 0.35
CA GLU A 347 5.05 -87.17 0.12
C GLU A 347 5.18 -86.75 -1.35
N ASP A 348 6.35 -86.97 -1.99
CA ASP A 348 6.57 -86.69 -3.41
C ASP A 348 5.66 -87.55 -4.32
N CYS A 349 5.54 -88.86 -4.05
CA CYS A 349 4.60 -89.74 -4.75
C CYS A 349 3.14 -89.26 -4.60
N ALA A 350 2.72 -88.93 -3.37
CA ALA A 350 1.36 -88.46 -3.08
C ALA A 350 1.06 -87.10 -3.74
N ALA A 351 2.01 -86.15 -3.70
CA ALA A 351 1.90 -84.86 -4.36
C ALA A 351 1.79 -84.98 -5.89
N MET A 352 2.37 -86.03 -6.47
CA MET A 352 2.23 -86.36 -7.89
C MET A 352 0.99 -87.22 -8.21
N GLY A 353 0.21 -87.67 -7.22
CA GLY A 353 -0.91 -88.58 -7.42
C GLY A 353 -0.47 -89.92 -8.02
N ILE A 354 0.58 -90.51 -7.44
CA ILE A 354 1.05 -91.87 -7.74
C ILE A 354 1.10 -92.63 -6.41
N ASP A 355 0.53 -93.84 -6.38
CA ASP A 355 0.60 -94.68 -5.18
C ASP A 355 2.07 -95.00 -4.85
N PRO A 356 2.50 -94.85 -3.58
CA PRO A 356 3.85 -95.20 -3.18
C PRO A 356 4.09 -96.70 -3.41
N PRO A 357 5.27 -97.12 -3.90
CA PRO A 357 5.54 -98.53 -4.11
C PRO A 357 5.43 -99.29 -2.78
N MET A 358 4.58 -100.30 -2.73
CA MET A 358 4.36 -101.12 -1.54
C MET A 358 5.33 -102.32 -1.48
N SER A 359 5.90 -102.70 -2.63
CA SER A 359 6.92 -103.74 -2.76
C SER A 359 8.00 -103.34 -3.77
N ALA A 360 9.12 -104.07 -3.73
CA ALA A 360 10.22 -103.87 -4.69
C ALA A 360 9.83 -104.23 -6.15
N ALA A 361 8.75 -104.99 -6.36
CA ALA A 361 8.24 -105.32 -7.70
C ALA A 361 7.47 -104.15 -8.35
N ASP A 362 6.98 -103.20 -7.56
CA ASP A 362 6.17 -102.07 -8.04
C ASP A 362 7.03 -100.89 -8.52
N ILE A 363 8.32 -100.85 -8.15
CA ILE A 363 9.30 -99.81 -8.50
C ILE A 363 9.31 -99.49 -10.01
N PRO A 364 9.45 -100.44 -10.95
CA PRO A 364 9.46 -100.12 -12.38
C PRO A 364 8.13 -99.52 -12.86
N ALA A 365 6.99 -100.04 -12.41
CA ALA A 365 5.67 -99.55 -12.78
C ALA A 365 5.39 -98.14 -12.21
N VAL A 366 5.96 -97.80 -11.04
CA VAL A 366 5.96 -96.43 -10.51
C VAL A 366 6.91 -95.54 -11.31
N ALA A 367 8.12 -96.00 -11.62
CA ALA A 367 9.11 -95.22 -12.38
C ALA A 367 8.61 -94.83 -13.79
N GLU A 368 7.90 -95.72 -14.49
CA GLU A 368 7.27 -95.41 -15.77
C GLU A 368 6.17 -94.33 -15.64
N LYS A 369 5.33 -94.41 -14.60
CA LYS A 369 4.32 -93.37 -14.30
C LYS A 369 4.95 -92.02 -13.96
N VAL A 370 6.10 -92.00 -13.29
CA VAL A 370 6.85 -90.77 -12.98
C VAL A 370 7.47 -90.19 -14.25
N ARG A 371 8.09 -91.01 -15.11
CA ARG A 371 8.64 -90.56 -16.41
C ARG A 371 7.55 -89.98 -17.30
N ALA A 372 6.40 -90.65 -17.43
CA ALA A 372 5.27 -90.16 -18.22
C ALA A 372 4.74 -88.79 -17.75
N LYS A 373 4.68 -88.54 -16.42
CA LYS A 373 4.30 -87.23 -15.88
C LYS A 373 5.40 -86.18 -16.05
N LEU A 374 6.67 -86.57 -15.93
CA LEU A 374 7.83 -85.70 -16.18
C LEU A 374 7.88 -85.21 -17.63
N ASP A 375 7.62 -86.09 -18.61
CA ASP A 375 7.55 -85.72 -20.02
C ASP A 375 6.31 -84.85 -20.33
N PHE A 376 5.16 -85.12 -19.70
CA PHE A 376 3.99 -84.24 -19.76
C PHE A 376 4.32 -82.82 -19.24
N TRP A 377 4.93 -82.71 -18.06
CA TRP A 377 5.27 -81.41 -17.47
C TRP A 377 6.29 -80.65 -18.31
N LYS A 378 7.31 -81.31 -18.87
CA LYS A 378 8.27 -80.66 -19.79
C LYS A 378 7.60 -80.11 -21.06
N ASN A 379 6.69 -80.87 -21.66
CA ASN A 379 6.02 -80.46 -22.90
C ASN A 379 4.98 -79.35 -22.68
N ASP A 380 4.28 -79.34 -21.54
CA ASP A 380 3.29 -78.30 -21.19
C ASP A 380 3.91 -77.08 -20.50
N GLN A 381 5.19 -77.15 -20.09
CA GLN A 381 5.90 -76.10 -19.34
C GLN A 381 5.85 -74.74 -20.05
N GLU A 382 6.22 -74.67 -21.33
CA GLU A 382 6.24 -73.41 -22.08
C GLU A 382 4.83 -72.81 -22.23
N ALA A 383 3.84 -73.64 -22.56
CA ALA A 383 2.46 -73.22 -22.77
C ALA A 383 1.82 -72.69 -21.47
N GLN A 384 2.06 -73.35 -20.33
CA GLN A 384 1.54 -72.88 -19.05
C GLN A 384 2.30 -71.66 -18.52
N THR A 385 3.61 -71.56 -18.75
CA THR A 385 4.39 -70.36 -18.39
C THR A 385 3.87 -69.14 -19.17
N GLN A 386 3.63 -69.27 -20.47
CA GLN A 386 3.01 -68.20 -21.27
C GLN A 386 1.61 -67.82 -20.76
N ARG A 387 0.75 -68.79 -20.42
CA ARG A 387 -0.57 -68.54 -19.82
C ARG A 387 -0.48 -67.85 -18.47
N ASN A 388 0.52 -68.16 -17.65
CA ASN A 388 0.73 -67.52 -16.35
C ASN A 388 1.22 -66.08 -16.52
N ILE A 389 2.18 -65.83 -17.42
CA ILE A 389 2.63 -64.49 -17.80
C ILE A 389 1.46 -63.65 -18.34
N GLU A 390 0.59 -64.22 -19.19
CA GLU A 390 -0.60 -63.53 -19.70
C GLU A 390 -1.61 -63.19 -18.59
N LYS A 391 -1.85 -64.11 -17.64
CA LYS A 391 -2.72 -63.84 -16.48
C LYS A 391 -2.13 -62.73 -15.61
N ALA A 392 -0.86 -62.82 -15.25
CA ALA A 392 -0.18 -61.79 -14.45
C ALA A 392 -0.19 -60.42 -15.16
N LYS A 393 0.00 -60.37 -16.48
CA LYS A 393 -0.14 -59.12 -17.26
C LYS A 393 -1.57 -58.58 -17.27
N LYS A 394 -2.58 -59.44 -17.36
CA LYS A 394 -4.00 -59.04 -17.28
C LYS A 394 -4.33 -58.52 -15.88
N GLU A 395 -3.90 -59.22 -14.82
CA GLU A 395 -4.08 -58.80 -13.43
C GLU A 395 -3.37 -57.47 -13.13
N ILE A 396 -2.14 -57.26 -13.62
CA ILE A 396 -1.44 -55.97 -13.51
C ILE A 396 -2.21 -54.87 -14.26
N ALA A 397 -2.66 -55.12 -15.48
CA ALA A 397 -3.44 -54.15 -16.25
C ALA A 397 -4.81 -53.84 -15.60
N GLU A 398 -5.46 -54.82 -14.97
CA GLU A 398 -6.69 -54.63 -14.19
C GLU A 398 -6.45 -53.83 -12.91
N LEU A 399 -5.33 -54.05 -12.21
CA LEU A 399 -4.91 -53.24 -11.05
C LEU A 399 -4.61 -51.80 -11.47
N GLU A 400 -3.83 -51.59 -12.52
CA GLU A 400 -3.53 -50.26 -13.07
C GLU A 400 -4.81 -49.54 -13.56
N ALA A 401 -5.74 -50.25 -14.21
CA ALA A 401 -7.01 -49.70 -14.65
C ALA A 401 -7.97 -49.41 -13.48
N ALA A 402 -7.99 -50.23 -12.43
CA ALA A 402 -8.76 -49.99 -11.22
C ALA A 402 -8.27 -48.72 -10.51
N GLU A 403 -6.96 -48.52 -10.39
CA GLU A 403 -6.38 -47.30 -9.82
C GLU A 403 -6.61 -46.07 -10.72
N ALA A 404 -6.44 -46.18 -12.03
CA ALA A 404 -6.74 -45.09 -12.97
C ALA A 404 -8.23 -44.68 -12.99
N ASN A 405 -9.12 -45.51 -12.44
CA ASN A 405 -10.52 -45.16 -12.18
C ASN A 405 -10.73 -44.65 -10.75
N GLY A 406 -10.01 -45.17 -9.75
CA GLY A 406 -9.96 -44.64 -8.39
C GLY A 406 -9.51 -43.18 -8.34
N ASP A 407 -8.38 -42.86 -8.97
CA ASP A 407 -7.82 -41.50 -9.04
C ASP A 407 -8.80 -40.51 -9.72
N LYS A 408 -9.57 -40.96 -10.72
CA LYS A 408 -10.62 -40.14 -11.37
C LYS A 408 -11.82 -39.89 -10.44
N VAL A 409 -12.19 -40.87 -9.61
CA VAL A 409 -13.26 -40.71 -8.60
C VAL A 409 -12.78 -39.80 -7.46
N GLU A 410 -11.51 -39.88 -7.06
CA GLU A 410 -10.95 -38.93 -6.09
C GLU A 410 -10.83 -37.51 -6.65
N GLN A 411 -10.38 -37.33 -7.90
CA GLN A 411 -10.37 -36.03 -8.58
C GLN A 411 -11.77 -35.43 -8.70
N THR A 412 -12.75 -36.16 -9.27
CA THR A 412 -14.12 -35.65 -9.40
C THR A 412 -14.78 -35.35 -8.05
N THR A 413 -14.47 -36.09 -6.99
CA THR A 413 -14.97 -35.78 -5.64
C THR A 413 -14.18 -34.67 -4.92
N ALA A 414 -12.96 -34.34 -5.37
CA ALA A 414 -12.24 -33.14 -4.95
C ALA A 414 -12.80 -31.89 -5.65
N ASP A 415 -12.99 -31.93 -6.98
CA ASP A 415 -13.58 -30.85 -7.77
C ASP A 415 -14.98 -30.47 -7.26
N LEU A 416 -15.80 -31.47 -6.94
CA LEU A 416 -17.13 -31.28 -6.33
C LEU A 416 -17.07 -30.67 -4.92
N LYS A 417 -15.97 -30.89 -4.16
CA LYS A 417 -15.78 -30.26 -2.84
C LYS A 417 -15.27 -28.83 -2.97
N GLU A 418 -14.36 -28.54 -3.90
CA GLU A 418 -13.86 -27.18 -4.12
C GLU A 418 -14.96 -26.24 -4.63
N THR A 419 -15.76 -26.69 -5.60
CA THR A 419 -16.98 -25.97 -6.04
C THR A 419 -17.98 -25.77 -4.89
N SER A 420 -18.25 -26.80 -4.08
CA SER A 420 -19.09 -26.70 -2.87
C SER A 420 -18.56 -25.76 -1.77
N ILE A 421 -17.26 -25.42 -1.80
CA ILE A 421 -16.62 -24.48 -0.87
C ILE A 421 -16.63 -23.06 -1.44
N ALA A 422 -16.48 -22.90 -2.77
CA ALA A 422 -16.60 -21.62 -3.45
C ALA A 422 -18.01 -21.02 -3.28
N ASP A 423 -19.07 -21.80 -3.56
CA ASP A 423 -20.48 -21.37 -3.38
C ASP A 423 -20.78 -20.89 -1.94
N LYS A 424 -20.09 -21.46 -0.95
CA LYS A 424 -20.22 -21.09 0.48
C LYS A 424 -19.38 -19.89 0.91
N GLN A 425 -18.49 -19.38 0.06
CA GLN A 425 -17.73 -18.15 0.31
C GLN A 425 -18.34 -16.93 -0.39
N GLU A 426 -19.18 -17.14 -1.41
CA GLU A 426 -19.91 -16.08 -2.12
C GLU A 426 -21.31 -15.79 -1.52
N SER A 427 -21.75 -16.58 -0.53
CA SER A 427 -23.03 -16.46 0.21
C SER A 427 -22.89 -15.76 1.57
#